data_AF-A0AAD6NAP1-F1
#
_entry.id   AF-A0AAD6NAP1-F1
#
_cell.length_a   1.000
_cell.length_b   1.000
_cell.length_c   1.000
_cell.angle_alpha   90.00
_cell.angle_beta   90.00
_cell.angle_gamma   90.00
#
_symmetry.space_group_name_H-M   'P 1'
#
loop_
_entity.id
_entity.type
_entity.pdbx_description
1 polymer ?
#
loop_
_entity_poly.entity_id
_entity_poly.type
_entity_poly.pdbx_seq_one_letter_code
_entity_poly.pdbx_strand_id
1 'polypeptide(L)'
;ISSTLLFFILGGVCYYCNFQPTLKSHPKFLKKQVRQEIRESMLSLFVLNVLTAPIFVVQIRGYSKLYGSPEEGPGYWYEAAQFLLFVVFSDTMMYWLHRLFHLPLLFNTMHKGHHRFVIPTPFSAYAFNPIEAYIMSLPIHAYGFILPMSKFAYIAIFLISNIWSFLLHDSQDTFHTVHHRNVKFNFGQFLPLWDQLAGTYQDPLCFFSPKRSAQSFKTRENSRATAKGSS
;
A
#
# COMPACT_ATOMS: atom_id res chain seq x y z
N ILE A 1 14.97 4.16 16.54
CA ILE A 1 14.91 2.85 15.85
C ILE A 1 15.12 3.11 14.36
N SER A 2 16.09 2.45 13.71
CA SER A 2 16.31 2.62 12.26
C SER A 2 15.14 2.05 11.46
N SER A 3 14.79 2.65 10.32
CA SER A 3 13.74 2.16 9.41
C SER A 3 13.98 0.72 8.97
N THR A 4 15.24 0.31 8.82
CA THR A 4 15.63 -1.08 8.57
C THR A 4 15.23 -2.02 9.72
N LEU A 5 15.50 -1.61 10.96
CA LEU A 5 15.15 -2.42 12.12
C LEU A 5 13.63 -2.54 12.27
N LEU A 6 12.90 -1.43 12.07
CA LEU A 6 11.44 -1.43 12.06
C LEU A 6 10.89 -2.36 10.97
N PHE A 7 11.48 -2.32 9.77
CA PHE A 7 11.10 -3.17 8.65
C PHE A 7 11.23 -4.66 8.98
N PHE A 8 12.36 -5.09 9.54
CA PHE A 8 12.55 -6.50 9.90
C PHE A 8 11.68 -6.94 11.08
N ILE A 9 11.46 -6.07 12.08
CA ILE A 9 10.59 -6.38 13.21
C ILE A 9 9.14 -6.51 12.76
N LEU A 10 8.58 -5.49 12.11
CA LEU A 10 7.18 -5.49 11.67
C LEU A 10 6.93 -6.53 10.59
N GLY A 11 7.83 -6.63 9.61
CA GLY A 11 7.76 -7.64 8.56
C GLY A 11 7.84 -9.05 9.12
N GLY A 12 8.76 -9.31 10.07
CA GLY A 12 8.89 -10.60 10.75
C GLY A 12 7.66 -10.97 11.58
N VAL A 13 7.13 -10.02 12.37
CA VAL A 13 5.91 -10.23 13.18
C VAL A 13 4.71 -10.51 12.27
N CYS A 14 4.45 -9.68 11.27
CA CYS A 14 3.32 -9.90 10.35
C CYS A 14 3.49 -11.19 9.55
N TYR A 15 4.71 -11.53 9.16
CA TYR A 15 4.98 -12.77 8.43
C TYR A 15 4.79 -14.02 9.29
N TYR A 16 5.10 -13.97 10.58
CA TYR A 16 4.88 -15.09 11.49
C TYR A 16 3.42 -15.21 11.95
N CYS A 17 2.78 -14.08 12.28
CA CYS A 17 1.44 -14.06 12.86
C CYS A 17 0.31 -14.12 11.82
N ASN A 18 0.48 -13.52 10.63
CA ASN A 18 -0.62 -13.30 9.69
C ASN A 18 -0.43 -14.01 8.34
N PHE A 19 0.81 -14.15 7.85
CA PHE A 19 1.05 -14.75 6.53
C PHE A 19 0.79 -16.27 6.57
N GLN A 20 -0.12 -16.75 5.73
CA GLN A 20 -0.47 -18.17 5.67
C GLN A 20 0.58 -18.97 4.90
N PRO A 21 1.29 -19.94 5.51
CA PRO A 21 2.35 -20.69 4.83
C PRO A 21 1.86 -21.49 3.62
N THR A 22 0.57 -21.88 3.61
CA THR A 22 -0.09 -22.56 2.50
C THR A 22 -0.07 -21.75 1.21
N LEU A 23 -0.06 -20.42 1.28
CA LEU A 23 -0.01 -19.55 0.10
C LEU A 23 1.30 -19.68 -0.70
N LYS A 24 2.36 -20.23 -0.09
CA LYS A 24 3.63 -20.50 -0.80
C LYS A 24 3.52 -21.61 -1.85
N SER A 25 2.53 -22.49 -1.74
CA SER A 25 2.27 -23.52 -2.74
C SER A 25 1.46 -22.99 -3.93
N HIS A 26 0.97 -21.76 -3.87
CA HIS A 26 0.18 -21.15 -4.94
C HIS A 26 1.03 -21.04 -6.23
N PRO A 27 0.49 -21.40 -7.42
CA PRO A 27 1.27 -21.43 -8.66
C PRO A 27 1.91 -20.09 -9.07
N LYS A 28 1.33 -18.97 -8.58
CA LYS A 28 1.84 -17.61 -8.82
C LYS A 28 2.83 -17.11 -7.75
N PHE A 29 3.15 -17.93 -6.75
CA PHE A 29 4.17 -17.59 -5.76
C PHE A 29 5.56 -17.80 -6.36
N LEU A 30 6.40 -16.76 -6.36
CA LEU A 30 7.67 -16.78 -7.06
C LEU A 30 8.75 -17.57 -6.31
N LYS A 31 9.70 -18.16 -7.05
CA LYS A 31 10.88 -18.78 -6.43
C LYS A 31 11.70 -17.72 -5.70
N LYS A 32 12.03 -17.99 -4.43
CA LYS A 32 12.76 -17.06 -3.54
C LYS A 32 12.08 -15.69 -3.38
N GLN A 33 10.75 -15.62 -3.50
CA GLN A 33 9.98 -14.36 -3.48
C GLN A 33 10.33 -13.47 -2.28
N VAL A 34 10.28 -14.02 -1.06
CA VAL A 34 10.58 -13.27 0.19
C VAL A 34 11.96 -12.60 0.14
N ARG A 35 12.98 -13.28 -0.41
CA ARG A 35 14.32 -12.68 -0.57
C ARG A 35 14.33 -11.53 -1.58
N GLN A 36 13.53 -11.62 -2.65
CA GLN A 36 13.39 -10.55 -3.63
C GLN A 36 12.67 -9.35 -3.04
N GLU A 37 11.55 -9.59 -2.35
CA GLU A 37 10.77 -8.55 -1.65
C GLU A 37 11.64 -7.81 -0.62
N ILE A 38 12.40 -8.53 0.22
CA ILE A 38 13.34 -7.90 1.16
C ILE A 38 14.39 -7.06 0.44
N ARG A 39 15.02 -7.58 -0.62
CA ARG A 39 16.06 -6.84 -1.36
C ARG A 39 15.51 -5.54 -1.95
N GLU A 40 14.34 -5.59 -2.56
CA GLU A 40 13.71 -4.43 -3.19
C GLU A 40 13.21 -3.42 -2.15
N SER A 41 12.57 -3.89 -1.09
CA SER A 41 12.18 -3.06 0.05
C SER A 41 13.38 -2.34 0.68
N MET A 42 14.52 -3.01 0.84
CA MET A 42 15.73 -2.37 1.39
C MET A 42 16.30 -1.29 0.48
N LEU A 43 16.32 -1.53 -0.84
CA LEU A 43 16.75 -0.51 -1.80
C LEU A 43 15.81 0.70 -1.77
N SER A 44 14.50 0.46 -1.80
CA SER A 44 13.50 1.52 -1.82
C SER A 44 13.47 2.29 -0.51
N LEU A 45 13.59 1.63 0.63
CA LEU A 45 13.70 2.30 1.94
C LEU A 45 14.97 3.15 2.04
N PHE A 46 16.11 2.68 1.52
CA PHE A 46 17.33 3.49 1.50
C PHE A 46 17.13 4.79 0.71
N VAL A 47 16.66 4.69 -0.53
CA VAL A 47 16.41 5.86 -1.39
C VAL A 47 15.34 6.77 -0.79
N LEU A 48 14.27 6.19 -0.25
CA LEU A 48 13.21 6.91 0.44
C LEU A 48 13.77 7.76 1.59
N ASN A 49 14.62 7.20 2.45
CA ASN A 49 15.22 7.95 3.56
C ASN A 49 16.10 9.10 3.05
N VAL A 50 16.86 8.89 1.97
CA VAL A 50 17.69 9.93 1.37
C VAL A 50 16.83 11.06 0.80
N LEU A 51 15.77 10.73 0.05
CA LEU A 51 14.92 11.72 -0.61
C LEU A 51 13.96 12.44 0.35
N THR A 52 13.58 11.81 1.46
CA THR A 52 12.73 12.44 2.49
C THR A 52 13.52 13.27 3.50
N ALA A 53 14.84 13.08 3.65
CA ALA A 53 15.65 13.86 4.57
C ALA A 53 15.55 15.39 4.37
N PRO A 54 15.60 15.94 3.14
CA PRO A 54 15.38 17.38 2.91
C PRO A 54 14.01 17.87 3.41
N ILE A 55 12.95 17.05 3.26
CA ILE A 55 11.61 17.39 3.75
C ILE A 55 11.63 17.54 5.28
N PHE A 56 12.26 16.61 5.99
CA PHE A 56 12.41 16.71 7.44
C PHE A 56 13.22 17.94 7.85
N VAL A 57 14.29 18.29 7.13
CA VAL A 57 15.07 19.50 7.41
C VAL A 57 14.20 20.76 7.27
N VAL A 58 13.40 20.84 6.22
CA VAL A 58 12.46 21.96 5.99
C VAL A 58 11.42 22.04 7.11
N GLN A 59 10.86 20.90 7.54
CA GLN A 59 9.90 20.83 8.64
C GLN A 59 10.52 21.26 9.98
N ILE A 60 11.71 20.77 10.30
CA ILE A 60 12.42 21.12 11.55
C ILE A 60 12.80 22.60 11.60
N ARG A 61 13.10 23.19 10.44
CA ARG A 61 13.38 24.63 10.32
C ARG A 61 12.14 25.52 10.39
N GLY A 62 10.94 24.95 10.57
CA GLY A 62 9.70 25.71 10.74
C GLY A 62 9.07 26.22 9.45
N TYR A 63 9.46 25.69 8.29
CA TYR A 63 8.85 26.06 6.99
C TYR A 63 7.58 25.24 6.67
N SER A 64 7.12 24.40 7.60
CA SER A 64 5.85 23.68 7.52
C SER A 64 4.84 24.27 8.52
N LYS A 65 3.57 23.88 8.42
CA LYS A 65 2.50 24.24 9.34
C LYS A 65 2.44 23.32 10.57
N LEU A 66 3.59 22.74 10.95
CA LEU A 66 3.69 21.88 12.14
C LEU A 66 3.78 22.72 13.40
N TYR A 67 2.91 22.46 14.37
CA TYR A 67 2.85 23.21 15.62
C TYR A 67 3.07 22.32 16.86
N GLY A 68 3.53 22.93 17.95
CA GLY A 68 3.94 22.23 19.18
C GLY A 68 2.82 21.99 20.18
N SER A 69 1.88 22.94 20.31
CA SER A 69 0.76 22.84 21.25
C SER A 69 -0.56 23.31 20.63
N PRO A 70 -1.72 22.91 21.17
CA PRO A 70 -3.02 23.31 20.64
C PRO A 70 -3.23 24.83 20.56
N GLU A 71 -2.59 25.60 21.46
CA GLU A 71 -2.63 27.08 21.48
C GLU A 71 -1.86 27.72 20.32
N GLU A 72 -0.83 27.04 19.80
CA GLU A 72 -0.11 27.45 18.58
C GLU A 72 -0.86 27.04 17.30
N GLY A 73 -1.84 26.14 17.43
CA GLY A 73 -2.62 25.58 16.34
C GLY A 73 -4.07 26.07 16.32
N PRO A 74 -4.96 25.37 15.59
CA PRO A 74 -6.38 25.73 15.52
C PRO A 74 -7.19 25.53 16.82
N GLY A 75 -6.57 24.99 17.88
CA GLY A 75 -7.19 24.70 19.17
C GLY A 75 -7.43 23.22 19.46
N TYR A 76 -7.83 22.92 20.70
CA TYR A 76 -7.98 21.55 21.23
C TYR A 76 -8.90 20.63 20.42
N TRP A 77 -9.98 21.15 19.82
CA TRP A 77 -10.90 20.36 18.99
C TRP A 77 -10.18 19.75 17.77
N TYR A 78 -9.15 20.44 17.26
CA TYR A 78 -8.41 20.04 16.08
C TYR A 78 -7.40 18.93 16.36
N GLU A 79 -6.97 18.74 17.61
CA GLU A 79 -6.09 17.62 18.01
C GLU A 79 -6.70 16.26 17.68
N ALA A 80 -8.02 16.12 17.79
CA ALA A 80 -8.73 14.93 17.34
C ALA A 80 -9.11 15.00 15.85
N ALA A 81 -9.65 16.12 15.39
CA ALA A 81 -10.18 16.25 14.03
C ALA A 81 -9.11 16.04 12.94
N GLN A 82 -7.86 16.42 13.20
CA GLN A 82 -6.78 16.31 12.23
C GLN A 82 -6.45 14.87 11.82
N PHE A 83 -6.73 13.86 12.67
CA PHE A 83 -6.55 12.46 12.28
C PHE A 83 -7.55 12.04 11.21
N LEU A 84 -8.82 12.43 11.38
CA LEU A 84 -9.86 12.15 10.39
C LEU A 84 -9.58 12.91 9.09
N LEU A 85 -9.22 14.19 9.19
CA LEU A 85 -8.84 15.01 8.04
C LEU A 85 -7.63 14.42 7.31
N PHE A 86 -6.64 13.92 8.06
CA PHE A 86 -5.49 13.23 7.49
C PHE A 86 -5.90 11.98 6.74
N VAL A 87 -6.76 11.13 7.30
CA VAL A 87 -7.23 9.90 6.61
C VAL A 87 -7.93 10.27 5.30
N VAL A 88 -8.85 11.24 5.32
CA VAL A 88 -9.53 11.68 4.09
C VAL A 88 -8.54 12.25 3.07
N PHE A 89 -7.63 13.12 3.50
CA PHE A 89 -6.61 13.72 2.62
C PHE A 89 -5.69 12.66 2.02
N SER A 90 -5.12 11.81 2.87
CA SER A 90 -4.16 10.80 2.48
C SER A 90 -4.79 9.75 1.58
N ASP A 91 -5.99 9.25 1.92
CA ASP A 91 -6.70 8.27 1.09
C ASP A 91 -7.08 8.84 -0.27
N THR A 92 -7.46 10.12 -0.34
CA THR A 92 -7.70 10.83 -1.61
C THR A 92 -6.45 10.88 -2.47
N MET A 93 -5.33 11.37 -1.91
CA MET A 93 -4.07 11.47 -2.65
C MET A 93 -3.58 10.10 -3.10
N MET A 94 -3.65 9.10 -2.21
CA MET A 94 -3.18 7.76 -2.48
C MET A 94 -4.01 7.04 -3.54
N TYR A 95 -5.34 7.17 -3.52
CA TYR A 95 -6.19 6.62 -4.56
C TYR A 95 -5.79 7.13 -5.96
N TRP A 96 -5.64 8.45 -6.11
CA TRP A 96 -5.32 9.06 -7.40
C TRP A 96 -3.86 8.81 -7.83
N LEU A 97 -2.90 8.88 -6.90
CA LEU A 97 -1.51 8.53 -7.18
C LEU A 97 -1.37 7.07 -7.59
N HIS A 98 -2.06 6.17 -6.89
CA HIS A 98 -2.03 4.76 -7.22
C HIS A 98 -2.60 4.52 -8.63
N ARG A 99 -3.76 5.10 -8.97
CA ARG A 99 -4.29 5.04 -10.34
C ARG A 99 -3.34 5.63 -11.38
N LEU A 100 -2.65 6.72 -11.05
CA LEU A 100 -1.64 7.33 -11.92
C LEU A 100 -0.51 6.33 -12.22
N PHE A 101 -0.04 5.58 -11.22
CA PHE A 101 0.95 4.50 -11.40
C PHE A 101 0.44 3.29 -12.19
N HIS A 102 -0.88 3.15 -12.38
CA HIS A 102 -1.49 2.17 -13.28
C HIS A 102 -1.67 2.64 -14.72
N LEU A 103 -1.31 3.89 -15.05
CA LEU A 103 -1.24 4.31 -16.44
C LEU A 103 -0.12 3.56 -17.18
N PRO A 104 -0.26 3.23 -18.49
CA PRO A 104 0.65 2.33 -19.17
C PRO A 104 2.13 2.66 -19.07
N LEU A 105 2.50 3.95 -19.09
CA LEU A 105 3.89 4.39 -18.99
C LEU A 105 4.45 4.08 -17.60
N LEU A 106 3.84 4.63 -16.54
CA LEU A 106 4.30 4.48 -15.16
C LEU A 106 4.15 3.04 -14.66
N PHE A 107 3.12 2.33 -15.12
CA PHE A 107 2.93 0.94 -14.79
C PHE A 107 4.12 0.11 -15.29
N ASN A 108 4.44 0.21 -16.58
CA ASN A 108 5.50 -0.63 -17.16
C ASN A 108 6.90 -0.27 -16.65
N THR A 109 7.15 0.97 -16.27
CA THR A 109 8.47 1.43 -15.81
C THR A 109 8.66 1.29 -14.30
N MET A 110 7.60 1.40 -13.50
CA MET A 110 7.71 1.51 -12.04
C MET A 110 6.83 0.48 -11.32
N HIS A 111 5.52 0.48 -11.57
CA HIS A 111 4.57 -0.27 -10.73
C HIS A 111 4.46 -1.77 -11.04
N LYS A 112 4.78 -2.18 -12.27
CA LYS A 112 4.75 -3.59 -12.71
C LYS A 112 5.68 -4.46 -11.86
N GLY A 113 6.80 -3.90 -11.40
CA GLY A 113 7.74 -4.59 -10.53
C GLY A 113 7.10 -5.01 -9.20
N HIS A 114 6.26 -4.15 -8.63
CA HIS A 114 5.49 -4.43 -7.42
C HIS A 114 4.38 -5.48 -7.70
N HIS A 115 3.63 -5.30 -8.79
CA HIS A 115 2.54 -6.21 -9.18
C HIS A 115 2.96 -7.63 -9.59
N ARG A 116 4.25 -7.87 -9.78
CA ARG A 116 4.73 -9.24 -10.03
C ARG A 116 4.52 -10.15 -8.82
N PHE A 117 4.43 -9.59 -7.62
CA PHE A 117 4.12 -10.30 -6.38
C PHE A 117 2.60 -10.46 -6.25
N VAL A 118 2.01 -11.36 -7.06
CA VAL A 118 0.55 -11.57 -7.08
C VAL A 118 0.00 -12.13 -5.76
N ILE A 119 0.85 -12.86 -5.03
CA ILE A 119 0.61 -13.34 -3.66
C ILE A 119 1.67 -12.66 -2.79
N PRO A 120 1.50 -11.37 -2.46
CA PRO A 120 2.51 -10.61 -1.73
C PRO A 120 2.75 -11.24 -0.36
N THR A 121 3.94 -11.06 0.22
CA THR A 121 4.13 -11.25 1.68
C THR A 121 4.25 -9.89 2.36
N PRO A 122 4.18 -9.79 3.71
CA PRO A 122 4.41 -8.52 4.41
C PRO A 122 5.72 -7.82 4.01
N PHE A 123 6.75 -8.56 3.58
CA PHE A 123 8.02 -7.97 3.13
C PHE A 123 7.91 -7.21 1.79
N SER A 124 6.80 -7.35 1.07
CA SER A 124 6.51 -6.60 -0.15
C SER A 124 6.00 -5.17 0.11
N ALA A 125 5.72 -4.81 1.36
CA ALA A 125 5.16 -3.51 1.75
C ALA A 125 5.97 -2.29 1.29
N TYR A 126 7.26 -2.47 0.99
CA TYR A 126 8.12 -1.43 0.41
C TYR A 126 8.82 -1.88 -0.88
N ALA A 127 8.44 -3.02 -1.46
CA ALA A 127 9.03 -3.59 -2.66
C ALA A 127 8.47 -2.93 -3.94
N PHE A 128 8.61 -1.61 -4.00
CA PHE A 128 8.27 -0.76 -5.12
C PHE A 128 9.53 -0.35 -5.89
N ASN A 129 9.36 0.29 -7.05
CA ASN A 129 10.43 1.10 -7.60
C ASN A 129 10.82 2.21 -6.59
N PRO A 130 12.11 2.53 -6.38
CA PRO A 130 12.51 3.50 -5.36
C PRO A 130 11.89 4.90 -5.51
N ILE A 131 11.72 5.38 -6.75
CA ILE A 131 11.12 6.69 -7.01
C ILE A 131 9.61 6.65 -6.82
N GLU A 132 8.97 5.52 -7.14
CA GLU A 132 7.56 5.30 -6.84
C GLU A 132 7.32 5.29 -5.33
N ALA A 133 8.15 4.56 -4.57
CA ALA A 133 8.07 4.52 -3.11
C ALA A 133 8.15 5.94 -2.51
N TYR A 134 9.05 6.78 -3.04
CA TYR A 134 9.16 8.18 -2.63
C TYR A 134 7.90 8.98 -2.97
N ILE A 135 7.38 8.91 -4.21
CA ILE A 135 6.19 9.66 -4.60
C ILE A 135 4.96 9.23 -3.79
N MET A 136 4.78 7.92 -3.61
CA MET A 136 3.69 7.33 -2.82
C MET A 136 3.82 7.66 -1.32
N SER A 137 5.00 8.04 -0.82
CA SER A 137 5.15 8.50 0.56
C SER A 137 4.82 9.98 0.75
N LEU A 138 4.77 10.80 -0.31
CA LEU A 138 4.59 12.25 -0.18
C LEU A 138 3.29 12.69 0.51
N PRO A 139 2.14 12.00 0.40
CA PRO A 139 0.91 12.43 1.06
C PRO A 139 1.06 12.62 2.58
N ILE A 140 1.84 11.77 3.25
CA ILE A 140 2.04 11.91 4.70
C ILE A 140 2.76 13.21 5.07
N HIS A 141 3.70 13.63 4.22
CA HIS A 141 4.51 14.82 4.45
C HIS A 141 3.77 16.08 3.98
N ALA A 142 3.09 16.01 2.84
CA ALA A 142 2.37 17.11 2.22
C ALA A 142 1.27 17.68 3.13
N TYR A 143 0.62 16.83 3.94
CA TYR A 143 -0.42 17.28 4.88
C TYR A 143 0.09 18.43 5.76
N GLY A 144 1.25 18.27 6.40
CA GLY A 144 1.84 19.29 7.28
C GLY A 144 2.34 20.55 6.58
N PHE A 145 2.34 20.62 5.25
CA PHE A 145 2.62 21.85 4.49
C PHE A 145 1.34 22.56 4.04
N ILE A 146 0.26 21.81 3.83
CA ILE A 146 -1.02 22.34 3.31
C ILE A 146 -1.94 22.72 4.47
N LEU A 147 -2.05 21.86 5.49
CA LEU A 147 -2.91 22.01 6.65
C LEU A 147 -2.09 22.06 7.94
N PRO A 148 -2.58 22.75 8.99
CA PRO A 148 -1.97 22.67 10.32
C PRO A 148 -1.92 21.22 10.81
N MET A 149 -0.85 20.83 11.47
CA MET A 149 -0.76 19.49 12.08
C MET A 149 0.10 19.55 13.32
N SER A 150 -0.33 18.93 14.41
CA SER A 150 0.48 18.88 15.62
C SER A 150 1.68 17.96 15.39
N LYS A 151 2.83 18.32 15.95
CA LYS A 151 4.05 17.49 15.88
C LYS A 151 3.80 16.09 16.43
N PHE A 152 2.97 15.97 17.47
CA PHE A 152 2.53 14.69 18.02
C PHE A 152 1.75 13.87 16.99
N ALA A 153 0.70 14.44 16.40
CA ALA A 153 -0.11 13.75 15.41
C ALA A 153 0.71 13.32 14.19
N TYR A 154 1.66 14.16 13.75
CA TYR A 154 2.58 13.83 12.65
C TYR A 154 3.41 12.57 12.94
N ILE A 155 4.01 12.48 14.12
CA ILE A 155 4.78 11.29 14.53
C ILE A 155 3.87 10.07 14.68
N ALA A 156 2.70 10.23 15.31
CA ALA A 156 1.73 9.15 15.49
C ALA A 156 1.27 8.58 14.15
N ILE A 157 0.87 9.43 13.21
CA ILE A 157 0.45 9.05 11.86
C ILE A 157 1.60 8.42 11.08
N PHE A 158 2.83 8.92 11.22
CA PHE A 158 4.01 8.28 10.62
C PHE A 158 4.18 6.83 11.10
N LEU A 159 4.09 6.59 12.41
CA LEU A 159 4.21 5.23 12.95
C LEU A 159 3.04 4.33 12.55
N ILE A 160 1.81 4.83 12.65
CA ILE A 160 0.58 4.09 12.28
C ILE A 160 0.60 3.72 10.80
N SER A 161 0.97 4.67 9.92
CA SER A 161 1.05 4.43 8.48
C SER A 161 2.10 3.37 8.14
N ASN A 162 3.25 3.38 8.84
CA ASN A 162 4.28 2.35 8.68
C ASN A 162 3.75 0.97 9.06
N ILE A 163 3.03 0.84 10.17
CA ILE A 163 2.40 -0.43 10.59
C ILE A 163 1.33 -0.86 9.60
N TRP A 164 0.46 0.07 9.18
CA TRP A 164 -0.62 -0.18 8.22
C TRP A 164 -0.09 -0.75 6.90
N SER A 165 1.03 -0.22 6.38
CA SER A 165 1.63 -0.74 5.14
C SER A 165 1.96 -2.24 5.21
N PHE A 166 2.42 -2.76 6.36
CA PHE A 166 2.67 -4.19 6.51
C PHE A 166 1.40 -5.01 6.60
N LEU A 167 0.41 -4.53 7.35
CA LEU A 167 -0.89 -5.20 7.50
C LEU A 167 -1.64 -5.26 6.16
N LEU A 168 -1.54 -4.22 5.34
CA LEU A 168 -2.18 -4.17 4.03
C LEU A 168 -1.63 -5.22 3.06
N HIS A 169 -0.33 -5.55 3.17
CA HIS A 169 0.38 -6.50 2.30
C HIS A 169 0.53 -7.90 2.93
N ASP A 170 -0.27 -8.22 3.95
CA ASP A 170 -0.13 -9.47 4.69
C ASP A 170 -0.73 -10.72 4.01
N SER A 171 -1.05 -10.61 2.71
CA SER A 171 -1.50 -11.68 1.81
C SER A 171 -2.87 -12.28 2.11
N GLN A 172 -3.53 -11.83 3.18
CA GLN A 172 -4.88 -12.26 3.52
C GLN A 172 -5.86 -11.81 2.43
N ASP A 173 -7.10 -12.30 2.50
CA ASP A 173 -8.21 -11.96 1.60
C ASP A 173 -8.69 -10.50 1.81
N THR A 174 -7.75 -9.56 1.78
CA THR A 174 -7.94 -8.13 2.04
C THR A 174 -8.22 -7.38 0.76
N PHE A 175 -8.67 -6.14 0.95
CA PHE A 175 -8.90 -5.16 -0.09
C PHE A 175 -7.75 -5.02 -1.09
N HIS A 176 -6.50 -4.94 -0.60
CA HIS A 176 -5.31 -4.77 -1.43
C HIS A 176 -4.81 -6.08 -2.05
N THR A 177 -5.01 -7.22 -1.39
CA THR A 177 -4.71 -8.52 -2.03
C THR A 177 -5.61 -8.76 -3.26
N VAL A 178 -6.87 -8.30 -3.23
CA VAL A 178 -7.72 -8.29 -4.43
C VAL A 178 -7.07 -7.46 -5.55
N HIS A 179 -6.55 -6.28 -5.22
CA HIS A 179 -5.86 -5.40 -6.17
C HIS A 179 -4.65 -6.09 -6.84
N HIS A 180 -3.78 -6.73 -6.07
CA HIS A 180 -2.65 -7.52 -6.62
C HIS A 180 -3.09 -8.67 -7.54
N ARG A 181 -4.29 -9.22 -7.32
CA ARG A 181 -4.86 -10.28 -8.17
C ARG A 181 -5.62 -9.73 -9.37
N ASN A 182 -6.10 -8.49 -9.29
CA ASN A 182 -6.88 -7.80 -10.30
C ASN A 182 -6.58 -6.29 -10.29
N VAL A 183 -5.55 -5.90 -11.06
CA VAL A 183 -4.97 -4.54 -11.11
C VAL A 183 -5.93 -3.42 -11.52
N LYS A 184 -7.18 -3.75 -11.90
CA LYS A 184 -8.21 -2.78 -12.32
C LYS A 184 -9.05 -2.23 -11.16
N PHE A 185 -8.96 -2.81 -9.96
CA PHE A 185 -9.86 -2.53 -8.85
C PHE A 185 -9.09 -2.29 -7.54
N ASN A 186 -9.72 -1.62 -6.57
CA ASN A 186 -9.24 -1.45 -5.20
C ASN A 186 -7.92 -0.68 -5.09
N PHE A 187 -7.91 0.58 -5.52
CA PHE A 187 -6.73 1.45 -5.48
C PHE A 187 -6.54 2.17 -4.13
N GLY A 188 -7.58 2.29 -3.30
CA GLY A 188 -7.54 2.95 -2.01
C GLY A 188 -6.57 2.31 -1.01
N GLN A 189 -6.14 3.09 -0.01
CA GLN A 189 -5.18 2.65 1.01
C GLN A 189 -5.85 2.30 2.33
N PHE A 190 -6.75 3.16 2.82
CA PHE A 190 -7.43 3.02 4.09
C PHE A 190 -8.91 2.71 3.90
N LEU A 191 -9.55 3.37 2.93
CA LEU A 191 -11.00 3.30 2.73
C LEU A 191 -11.34 2.84 1.31
N PRO A 192 -12.46 2.11 1.12
CA PRO A 192 -12.97 1.77 -0.21
C PRO A 192 -13.73 2.93 -0.87
N LEU A 193 -13.81 4.10 -0.22
CA LEU A 193 -14.70 5.19 -0.60
C LEU A 193 -14.48 5.64 -2.05
N TRP A 194 -13.24 5.95 -2.42
CA TRP A 194 -12.93 6.41 -3.77
C TRP A 194 -13.13 5.33 -4.82
N ASP A 195 -12.84 4.08 -4.49
CA ASP A 195 -13.13 2.95 -5.36
C ASP A 195 -14.64 2.77 -5.59
N GLN A 196 -15.46 2.97 -4.58
CA GLN A 196 -16.93 2.93 -4.71
C GLN A 196 -17.43 4.09 -5.58
N LEU A 197 -16.95 5.31 -5.33
CA LEU A 197 -17.34 6.50 -6.08
C LEU A 197 -16.92 6.45 -7.55
N ALA A 198 -15.74 5.92 -7.83
CA ALA A 198 -15.19 5.84 -9.19
C ALA A 198 -15.52 4.51 -9.91
N GLY A 199 -16.28 3.61 -9.29
CA GLY A 199 -16.66 2.33 -9.88
C GLY A 199 -15.52 1.32 -10.03
N THR A 200 -14.46 1.45 -9.22
CA THR A 200 -13.31 0.53 -9.17
C THR A 200 -13.30 -0.35 -7.91
N TYR A 201 -14.41 -0.43 -7.19
CA TYR A 201 -14.54 -1.29 -6.02
C TYR A 201 -14.83 -2.75 -6.39
N GLN A 202 -14.09 -3.67 -5.78
CA GLN A 202 -14.33 -5.10 -5.81
C GLN A 202 -14.29 -5.68 -4.39
N ASP A 203 -15.42 -6.22 -3.95
CA ASP A 203 -15.56 -6.83 -2.62
C ASP A 203 -14.64 -8.06 -2.45
N PRO A 204 -13.73 -8.07 -1.46
CA PRO A 204 -12.89 -9.22 -1.14
C PRO A 204 -13.67 -10.49 -0.81
N LEU A 205 -14.76 -10.39 -0.04
CA LEU A 205 -15.53 -11.57 0.37
C LEU A 205 -16.15 -12.28 -0.84
N CYS A 206 -16.69 -11.50 -1.78
CA CYS A 206 -17.16 -12.02 -3.06
C CYS A 206 -16.02 -12.58 -3.93
N PHE A 207 -14.88 -11.88 -3.97
CA PHE A 207 -13.75 -12.25 -4.82
C PHE A 207 -13.11 -13.59 -4.44
N PHE A 208 -12.97 -13.84 -3.13
CA PHE A 208 -12.36 -15.06 -2.60
C PHE A 208 -13.39 -16.19 -2.33
N SER A 209 -14.68 -15.95 -2.57
CA SER A 209 -15.72 -16.96 -2.39
C SER A 209 -15.51 -18.20 -3.29
N PRO A 210 -15.60 -19.43 -2.75
CA PRO A 210 -15.43 -20.68 -3.51
C PRO A 210 -16.40 -20.83 -4.70
N LYS A 211 -17.56 -20.15 -4.67
CA LYS A 211 -18.60 -20.33 -5.70
C LYS A 211 -18.17 -19.82 -7.09
N ARG A 212 -17.28 -18.82 -7.18
CA ARG A 212 -16.79 -18.29 -8.47
C ARG A 212 -15.55 -19.01 -9.00
N SER A 213 -14.70 -19.56 -8.13
CA SER A 213 -13.52 -20.33 -8.58
C SER A 213 -13.95 -21.58 -9.36
N ALA A 214 -14.98 -22.28 -8.87
CA ALA A 214 -15.58 -23.45 -9.54
C ALA A 214 -16.24 -23.09 -10.88
N GLN A 215 -16.86 -21.91 -10.98
CA GLN A 215 -17.51 -21.46 -12.21
C GLN A 215 -16.47 -21.04 -13.27
N SER A 216 -15.42 -20.30 -12.90
CA SER A 216 -14.37 -19.91 -13.85
C SER A 216 -13.52 -21.10 -14.34
N PHE A 217 -13.33 -22.13 -13.50
CA PHE A 217 -12.67 -23.38 -13.89
C PHE A 217 -13.53 -24.14 -14.92
N LYS A 218 -14.83 -24.32 -14.64
CA LYS A 218 -15.76 -24.96 -15.58
C LYS A 218 -15.86 -24.23 -16.92
N THR A 219 -15.88 -22.90 -16.93
CA THR A 219 -15.95 -22.14 -18.19
C THR A 219 -14.65 -22.29 -19.00
N ARG A 220 -13.48 -22.31 -18.35
CA ARG A 220 -12.18 -22.52 -19.02
C ARG A 220 -11.98 -23.95 -19.53
N GLU A 221 -12.46 -24.96 -18.80
CA GLU A 221 -12.46 -26.35 -19.27
C GLU A 221 -13.39 -26.54 -20.46
N ASN A 222 -14.62 -26.00 -20.39
CA ASN A 222 -15.55 -26.05 -21.53
C ASN A 222 -15.00 -25.35 -22.77
N SER A 223 -14.37 -24.17 -22.60
CA SER A 223 -13.75 -23.43 -23.70
C SER A 223 -12.59 -24.20 -24.36
N ARG A 224 -11.80 -24.93 -23.56
CA ARG A 224 -10.69 -25.76 -24.05
C ARG A 224 -11.17 -27.08 -24.68
N ALA A 225 -12.27 -27.64 -24.20
CA ALA A 225 -12.89 -28.83 -24.77
C ALA A 225 -13.53 -28.53 -26.13
N THR A 226 -14.25 -27.40 -26.27
CA THR A 226 -14.82 -26.96 -27.55
C THR A 226 -13.75 -26.63 -28.59
N ALA A 227 -12.60 -26.08 -28.18
CA ALA A 227 -11.49 -25.79 -29.09
C ALA A 227 -10.69 -27.02 -29.54
N LYS A 228 -10.82 -28.17 -28.85
CA LYS A 228 -10.17 -29.44 -29.21
C LYS A 228 -11.08 -30.41 -29.97
N GLY A 229 -12.39 -30.15 -30.00
CA GLY A 229 -13.36 -30.95 -30.76
C GLY A 229 -13.64 -30.43 -32.17
N SER A 230 -12.99 -29.34 -32.59
CA SER A 230 -13.20 -28.68 -33.89
C SER A 230 -11.98 -28.74 -34.81
N SER A 231 -11.09 -29.72 -34.60
CA SER A 231 -9.91 -29.98 -35.44
C SER A 231 -9.97 -31.37 -36.04
#